data_AF-A0A7S1AIV3-F1
#
_entry.id   AF-A0A7S1AIV3-F1
#
_cell.length_a   1.000
_cell.length_b   1.000
_cell.length_c   1.000
_cell.angle_alpha   90.00
_cell.angle_beta   90.00
_cell.angle_gamma   90.00
#
_symmetry.space_group_name_H-M   'P 1'
#
loop_
_entity.id
_entity.type
_entity.pdbx_description
1 polymer ?
#
loop_
_entity_poly.entity_id
_entity_poly.type
_entity_poly.pdbx_seq_one_letter_code
_entity_poly.pdbx_strand_id
1 'polypeptide(L)'
;NIAILTEAGSVGFSLHADPTTDPSPRRRVMLLMELPFAAEKAIQVLGRVHRAGQVSIPTFRVLISDLQAELRFVSGIAKRIAAVSAMSRGSLASIGNGVFDGFDVNHSLARQAITRFLKQVRRAVPKQSAGPHEVVSDSE
;
A
#
# COMPACT_ATOMS: atom_id res chain seq x y z
N ASN A 1 -24.37 -3.89 14.98
CA ASN A 1 -24.10 -2.67 14.19
C ASN A 1 -23.17 -3.02 13.04
N ILE A 2 -23.62 -2.76 11.81
CA ILE A 2 -22.84 -2.89 10.59
C ILE A 2 -22.85 -1.51 9.95
N ALA A 3 -21.70 -1.06 9.46
CA ALA A 3 -21.55 0.20 8.76
C ALA A 3 -20.80 -0.04 7.45
N ILE A 4 -21.24 0.65 6.39
CA ILE A 4 -20.58 0.63 5.09
C ILE A 4 -19.97 2.02 4.89
N LEU A 5 -18.67 2.06 4.64
CA LEU A 5 -17.94 3.29 4.40
C LEU A 5 -17.61 3.38 2.91
N THR A 6 -18.08 4.44 2.28
CA THR A 6 -17.67 4.83 0.93
C THR A 6 -16.79 6.07 1.02
N GLU A 7 -16.04 6.40 -0.04
CA GLU A 7 -15.22 7.61 -0.05
C GLU A 7 -16.05 8.87 0.29
N ALA A 8 -17.21 9.02 -0.36
CA ALA A 8 -18.15 10.12 -0.12
C ALA A 8 -18.83 10.08 1.26
N GLY A 9 -19.01 8.89 1.85
CA GLY A 9 -19.68 8.68 3.14
C GLY A 9 -18.77 8.64 4.36
N SER A 10 -17.45 8.81 4.19
CA SER A 10 -16.47 8.57 5.28
C SER A 10 -16.24 9.76 6.23
N VAL A 11 -17.05 10.82 6.13
CA VAL A 11 -16.85 12.06 6.87
C VAL A 11 -17.76 12.10 8.11
N GLY A 12 -17.19 12.46 9.27
CA GLY A 12 -17.97 12.86 10.45
C GLY A 12 -18.31 11.79 11.49
N PHE A 13 -18.05 10.50 11.24
CA PHE A 13 -18.41 9.43 12.20
C PHE A 13 -17.19 8.67 12.75
N SER A 14 -17.28 8.30 14.03
CA SER A 14 -16.33 7.43 14.71
C SER A 14 -17.00 6.09 15.00
N LEU A 15 -16.35 5.00 14.61
CA LEU A 15 -16.87 3.64 14.71
C LEU A 15 -16.02 2.75 15.62
N HIS A 16 -15.05 3.33 16.34
CA HIS A 16 -14.25 2.59 17.31
C HIS A 16 -15.09 1.95 18.43
N ALA A 17 -14.52 0.96 19.10
CA ALA A 17 -15.16 0.29 20.23
C ALA A 17 -15.01 1.16 21.48
N ASP A 18 -16.01 1.98 21.78
CA ASP A 18 -15.97 2.99 22.84
C ASP A 18 -17.07 2.74 23.89
N PRO A 19 -16.71 2.53 25.17
CA PRO A 19 -17.66 2.22 26.24
C PRO A 19 -18.50 3.44 26.67
N THR A 20 -18.09 4.66 26.30
CA THR A 20 -18.84 5.88 26.63
C THR A 20 -20.04 6.10 25.71
N THR A 21 -19.97 5.57 24.48
CA THR A 21 -21.00 5.70 23.45
C THR A 21 -21.76 4.39 23.19
N ASP A 22 -21.20 3.24 23.57
CA ASP A 22 -21.80 1.92 23.45
C ASP A 22 -21.71 1.18 24.80
N PRO A 23 -22.84 0.77 25.43
CA PRO A 23 -22.82 0.07 26.70
C PRO A 23 -22.26 -1.37 26.61
N SER A 24 -22.11 -1.93 25.41
CA SER A 24 -21.49 -3.24 25.19
C SER A 24 -20.58 -3.23 23.95
N PRO A 25 -19.44 -2.50 24.03
CA PRO A 25 -18.57 -2.30 22.88
C PRO A 25 -17.92 -3.63 22.48
N ARG A 26 -18.05 -3.98 21.20
CA ARG A 26 -17.45 -5.19 20.62
C ARG A 26 -16.23 -4.85 19.78
N ARG A 27 -15.30 -5.80 19.67
CA ARG A 27 -14.16 -5.71 18.76
C ARG A 27 -14.64 -5.42 17.34
N ARG A 28 -14.10 -4.37 16.73
CA ARG A 28 -14.44 -3.97 15.37
C ARG A 28 -13.62 -4.79 14.37
N VAL A 29 -14.28 -5.23 13.30
CA VAL A 29 -13.65 -5.86 12.15
C VAL A 29 -13.92 -4.95 10.95
N MET A 30 -12.86 -4.48 10.30
CA MET A 30 -12.96 -3.65 9.10
C MET A 30 -12.52 -4.47 7.89
N LEU A 31 -13.44 -4.64 6.96
CA LEU A 31 -13.18 -5.24 5.65
C LEU A 31 -12.85 -4.13 4.67
N LEU A 32 -11.66 -4.16 4.10
CA LEU A 32 -11.20 -3.23 3.07
C LEU A 32 -11.40 -3.92 1.72
N MET A 33 -12.50 -3.58 1.06
CA MET A 33 -12.84 -4.06 -0.29
C MET A 33 -12.10 -3.27 -1.38
N GLU A 34 -11.80 -2.02 -1.09
CA GLU A 34 -11.05 -1.13 -1.96
C GLU A 34 -10.00 -0.41 -1.12
N LEU A 35 -8.77 -0.31 -1.64
CA LEU A 35 -7.71 0.48 -1.03
C LEU A 35 -7.53 1.79 -1.81
N PRO A 36 -7.61 2.95 -1.15
CA PRO A 36 -7.32 4.22 -1.78
C PRO A 36 -5.91 4.24 -2.35
N PHE A 37 -5.73 4.85 -3.52
CA PHE A 37 -4.41 5.04 -4.12
C PHE A 37 -3.43 5.77 -3.18
N ALA A 38 -3.94 6.77 -2.46
CA ALA A 38 -3.19 7.58 -1.50
C ALA A 38 -3.15 6.92 -0.11
N ALA A 39 -1.96 6.81 0.48
CA ALA A 39 -1.77 6.15 1.78
C ALA A 39 -2.41 6.94 2.92
N GLU A 40 -2.42 8.28 2.81
CA GLU A 40 -3.00 9.20 3.77
C GLU A 40 -4.52 9.00 3.86
N LYS A 41 -5.17 8.83 2.70
CA LYS A 41 -6.60 8.50 2.64
C LYS A 41 -6.88 7.15 3.30
N ALA A 42 -6.07 6.14 3.02
CA ALA A 42 -6.21 4.82 3.65
C ALA A 42 -6.07 4.94 5.18
N ILE A 43 -5.06 5.64 5.68
CA ILE A 43 -4.85 5.88 7.12
C ILE A 43 -6.06 6.57 7.76
N GLN A 44 -6.64 7.58 7.11
CA GLN A 44 -7.83 8.26 7.62
C GLN A 44 -9.03 7.33 7.75
N VAL A 45 -9.22 6.41 6.80
CA VAL A 45 -10.28 5.39 6.83
C VAL A 45 -10.03 4.40 7.98
N LEU A 46 -8.80 3.91 8.13
CA LEU A 46 -8.44 3.00 9.24
C LEU A 46 -8.65 3.68 10.61
N GLY A 47 -8.37 4.99 10.68
CA GLY A 47 -8.63 5.83 11.83
C GLY A 47 -10.12 6.01 12.18
N ARG A 48 -11.07 5.52 11.38
CA ARG A 48 -12.50 5.52 11.76
C ARG A 48 -12.82 4.46 12.81
N VAL A 49 -12.05 3.38 12.83
CA VAL A 49 -12.20 2.27 13.80
C VAL A 49 -11.04 2.18 14.79
N HIS A 50 -9.87 2.74 14.45
CA HIS A 50 -8.68 2.77 15.31
C HIS A 50 -8.48 4.16 15.92
N ARG A 51 -8.85 4.32 17.19
CA ARG A 51 -8.78 5.60 17.92
C ARG A 51 -8.26 5.40 19.34
N ALA A 52 -7.74 6.48 19.94
CA ALA A 52 -7.44 6.50 21.36
C ALA A 52 -8.72 6.27 22.19
N GLY A 53 -8.60 5.58 23.33
CA GLY A 53 -9.73 5.29 24.21
C GLY A 53 -10.57 4.06 23.80
N GLN A 54 -10.26 3.41 22.67
CA GLN A 54 -10.93 2.17 22.31
C GLN A 54 -10.66 1.05 23.32
N VAL A 55 -11.69 0.28 23.69
CA VAL A 55 -11.54 -0.87 24.61
C VAL A 55 -10.91 -2.09 23.97
N SER A 56 -10.87 -2.15 22.63
CA SER A 56 -10.32 -3.27 21.90
C SER A 56 -9.71 -2.82 20.59
N ILE A 57 -8.58 -3.44 20.22
CA ILE A 57 -7.89 -3.15 18.97
C ILE A 57 -8.71 -3.72 17.79
N PRO A 58 -8.98 -2.92 16.74
CA PRO A 58 -9.72 -3.39 15.58
C PRO A 58 -8.92 -4.42 14.79
N THR A 59 -9.63 -5.31 14.11
CA THR A 59 -9.05 -6.27 13.16
C THR A 59 -9.28 -5.78 11.74
N PHE A 60 -8.21 -5.64 10.97
CA PHE A 60 -8.27 -5.25 9.56
C PHE A 60 -8.13 -6.48 8.66
N ARG A 61 -8.94 -6.53 7.61
CA ARG A 61 -8.89 -7.57 6.57
C ARG A 61 -9.00 -6.89 5.22
N VAL A 62 -7.97 -7.03 4.40
CA VAL A 62 -8.02 -6.58 3.00
C VAL A 62 -8.53 -7.75 2.18
N LEU A 63 -9.57 -7.51 1.39
CA LEU A 63 -10.05 -8.47 0.40
C LEU A 63 -9.31 -8.18 -0.90
N ILE A 64 -8.65 -9.20 -1.45
CA ILE A 64 -7.88 -9.12 -2.69
C ILE A 64 -8.31 -10.31 -3.54
N SER A 65 -8.50 -10.09 -4.84
CA SER A 65 -8.76 -11.18 -5.79
C SER A 65 -7.48 -11.97 -6.08
N ASP A 66 -7.58 -13.12 -6.75
CA ASP A 66 -6.40 -13.90 -7.18
C ASP A 66 -5.69 -13.27 -8.41
N LEU A 67 -5.64 -11.93 -8.47
CA LEU A 67 -4.96 -11.17 -9.50
C LEU A 67 -3.67 -10.58 -8.95
N GLN A 68 -2.55 -11.02 -9.52
CA GLN A 68 -1.21 -10.57 -9.09
C GLN A 68 -0.98 -9.06 -9.28
N ALA A 69 -1.68 -8.44 -10.24
CA ALA A 69 -1.66 -7.00 -10.42
C ALA A 69 -2.24 -6.26 -9.21
N GLU A 70 -3.33 -6.79 -8.62
CA GLU A 70 -3.95 -6.24 -7.43
C GLU A 70 -3.05 -6.44 -6.20
N LEU A 71 -2.43 -7.62 -6.07
CA LEU A 71 -1.44 -7.86 -5.00
C LEU A 71 -0.27 -6.86 -5.05
N ARG A 72 0.24 -6.56 -6.26
CA ARG A 72 1.28 -5.54 -6.45
C ARG A 72 0.81 -4.15 -6.07
N PHE A 73 -0.41 -3.80 -6.45
CA PHE A 73 -1.03 -2.53 -6.08
C PHE A 73 -1.12 -2.37 -4.56
N VAL A 74 -1.66 -3.38 -3.87
CA VAL A 74 -1.80 -3.39 -2.41
C VAL A 74 -0.45 -3.35 -1.72
N SER A 75 0.54 -4.12 -2.19
CA SER A 75 1.91 -4.08 -1.65
C SER A 75 2.54 -2.69 -1.73
N GLY A 76 2.29 -1.98 -2.83
CA GLY A 76 2.76 -0.60 -3.00
C GLY A 76 2.13 0.36 -1.98
N ILE A 77 0.82 0.26 -1.76
CA ILE A 77 0.11 1.07 -0.77
C ILE A 77 0.55 0.72 0.65
N ALA A 78 0.66 -0.57 0.96
CA ALA A 78 1.12 -1.09 2.24
C ALA A 78 2.46 -0.47 2.67
N LYS A 79 3.44 -0.47 1.76
CA LYS A 79 4.76 0.13 1.99
C LYS A 79 4.68 1.64 2.25
N ARG A 80 3.82 2.36 1.54
CA ARG A 80 3.60 3.78 1.78
C ARG A 80 2.93 4.03 3.14
N ILE A 81 1.92 3.24 3.50
CA ILE A 81 1.27 3.32 4.83
C ILE A 81 2.30 3.06 5.93
N ALA A 82 3.13 2.03 5.81
CA ALA A 82 4.19 1.73 6.78
C ALA A 82 5.18 2.90 6.91
N ALA A 83 5.61 3.49 5.79
CA ALA A 83 6.49 4.66 5.80
C ALA A 83 5.86 5.88 6.50
N VAL A 84 4.61 6.23 6.17
CA VAL A 84 3.89 7.35 6.81
C VAL A 84 3.65 7.08 8.31
N SER A 85 3.35 5.83 8.65
CA SER A 85 3.11 5.39 10.03
C SER A 85 4.39 5.41 10.86
N ALA A 86 5.54 5.09 10.28
CA ALA A 86 6.83 5.11 10.95
C ALA A 86 7.28 6.53 11.33
N MET A 87 6.89 7.54 10.54
CA MET A 87 7.16 8.95 10.86
C MET A 87 6.22 9.51 11.92
N SER A 88 5.12 8.82 12.22
CA SER A 88 4.08 9.27 13.13
C SER A 88 4.27 8.65 14.53
N ARG A 89 4.07 9.44 15.59
CA ARG A 89 4.02 8.91 16.97
C ARG A 89 2.57 8.61 17.37
N GLY A 90 2.34 7.51 18.08
CA GLY A 90 1.01 7.15 18.64
C GLY A 90 0.20 6.17 17.79
N SER A 91 -1.13 6.34 17.74
CA SER A 91 -2.10 5.38 17.14
C SER A 91 -1.90 5.07 15.66
N LEU A 92 -1.15 5.91 14.93
CA LEU A 92 -0.82 5.68 13.52
C LEU A 92 0.35 4.69 13.36
N ALA A 93 1.31 4.71 14.27
CA ALA A 93 2.46 3.79 14.23
C ALA A 93 2.01 2.32 14.33
N SER A 94 0.97 2.04 15.12
CA SER A 94 0.40 0.70 15.25
C SER A 94 -0.43 0.25 14.04
N ILE A 95 -0.84 1.17 13.16
CA ILE A 95 -1.53 0.82 11.90
C ILE A 95 -0.53 0.30 10.87
N GLY A 96 0.68 0.87 10.84
CA GLY A 96 1.75 0.45 9.92
C GLY A 96 2.32 -0.94 10.22
N ASN A 97 2.24 -1.39 11.48
CA ASN A 97 2.79 -2.67 11.92
C ASN A 97 1.73 -3.78 11.85
N GLY A 98 1.89 -4.76 10.95
CA GLY A 98 1.11 -6.01 10.94
C GLY A 98 -0.19 -6.01 10.13
N VAL A 99 -0.75 -4.86 9.75
CA VAL A 99 -1.99 -4.83 8.93
C VAL A 99 -1.74 -5.29 7.50
N PHE A 100 -0.56 -5.00 6.96
CA PHE A 100 -0.25 -5.23 5.55
C PHE A 100 0.96 -6.12 5.28
N ASP A 101 1.55 -6.72 6.32
CA ASP A 101 2.78 -7.53 6.20
C ASP A 101 2.60 -8.75 5.26
N GLY A 102 1.37 -9.27 5.13
CA GLY A 102 1.05 -10.39 4.25
C GLY A 102 1.05 -10.06 2.75
N PHE A 103 1.20 -8.78 2.36
CA PHE A 103 1.13 -8.35 0.97
C PHE A 103 2.50 -8.00 0.37
N ASP A 104 3.61 -8.37 0.98
CA ASP A 104 4.92 -8.09 0.38
C ASP A 104 5.22 -9.02 -0.82
N VAL A 105 5.27 -8.43 -2.02
CA VAL A 105 5.60 -9.14 -3.27
C VAL A 105 7.11 -9.13 -3.58
N ASN A 106 7.96 -8.65 -2.68
CA ASN A 106 9.42 -8.72 -2.82
C ASN A 106 9.94 -10.15 -2.62
N HIS A 107 9.55 -11.06 -3.50
CA HIS A 107 10.04 -12.43 -3.50
C HIS A 107 11.37 -12.54 -4.30
N SER A 108 12.30 -13.38 -3.84
CA SER A 108 13.58 -13.62 -4.52
C SER A 108 13.42 -14.02 -5.99
N LEU A 109 12.35 -14.77 -6.29
CA LEU A 109 11.94 -15.15 -7.65
C LEU A 109 11.63 -13.94 -8.54
N ALA A 110 10.98 -12.89 -8.01
CA ALA A 110 10.65 -11.69 -8.80
C ALA A 110 11.91 -10.96 -9.26
N ARG A 111 12.93 -10.88 -8.38
CA ARG A 111 14.23 -10.27 -8.69
C ARG A 111 14.98 -11.06 -9.76
N GLN A 112 14.91 -12.40 -9.70
CA GLN A 112 15.50 -13.26 -10.71
C GLN A 112 14.79 -13.13 -12.07
N ALA A 113 13.45 -13.11 -12.07
CA ALA A 113 12.63 -12.96 -13.27
C ALA A 113 12.94 -11.64 -14.00
N ILE A 114 12.97 -10.51 -13.28
CA ILE A 114 13.35 -9.20 -13.84
C ILE A 114 14.77 -9.22 -14.40
N THR A 115 15.71 -9.81 -13.65
CA THR A 115 17.11 -9.89 -14.10
C THR A 115 17.24 -10.68 -15.40
N ARG A 116 16.50 -11.79 -15.53
CA ARG A 116 16.47 -12.61 -16.74
C ARG A 116 15.82 -11.86 -17.90
N PHE A 117 14.68 -11.22 -17.67
CA PHE A 117 13.98 -10.43 -18.66
C PHE A 117 14.86 -9.29 -19.21
N LEU A 118 15.49 -8.49 -18.35
CA LEU A 118 16.38 -7.41 -18.76
C LEU A 118 17.60 -7.92 -19.55
N LYS A 119 18.15 -9.09 -19.19
CA LYS A 119 19.22 -9.73 -19.97
C LYS A 119 18.76 -10.12 -21.37
N GLN A 120 17.54 -10.63 -21.51
CA GLN A 120 16.97 -11.00 -22.81
C GLN A 120 16.70 -9.75 -23.67
N VAL A 121 16.08 -8.72 -23.10
CA VAL A 121 15.84 -7.45 -23.81
C VAL A 121 17.16 -6.84 -24.29
N ARG A 122 18.18 -6.77 -23.44
CA ARG A 122 19.51 -6.27 -23.83
C ARG A 122 20.18 -7.06 -24.95
N ARG A 123 19.90 -8.36 -25.07
CA ARG A 123 20.41 -9.20 -26.17
C ARG A 123 19.62 -8.98 -27.46
N ALA A 124 18.33 -8.67 -27.35
CA ALA A 124 17.44 -8.45 -28.49
C ALA A 124 17.56 -7.05 -29.10
N VAL A 125 18.05 -6.06 -28.34
CA VAL A 125 18.35 -4.72 -28.86
C VAL A 125 19.60 -4.82 -29.76
N PRO A 126 19.48 -4.53 -31.08
CA PRO A 126 20.65 -4.46 -31.95
C PRO A 126 21.61 -3.41 -31.42
N LYS A 127 22.91 -3.73 -31.31
CA LYS A 127 23.92 -2.69 -31.09
C LYS A 127 23.79 -1.70 -32.24
N GLN A 128 23.35 -0.47 -31.98
CA GLN A 128 23.59 0.61 -32.93
C GLN A 128 25.09 0.65 -33.16
N SER A 129 25.51 0.31 -34.39
CA SER A 129 26.87 0.54 -34.83
C SER A 129 27.09 2.04 -34.73
N ALA A 130 27.97 2.46 -33.82
CA ALA A 130 28.51 3.81 -33.87
C ALA A 130 29.12 3.97 -35.27
N GLY A 131 28.45 4.76 -36.12
CA GLY A 131 29.05 5.19 -37.38
C GLY A 131 30.33 5.95 -37.07
N PRO A 132 31.38 5.83 -37.89
CA PRO A 132 32.59 6.61 -37.69
C PRO A 132 32.21 8.09 -37.70
N HIS A 133 32.46 8.77 -36.58
CA HIS A 133 32.48 10.23 -36.57
C HIS A 133 33.64 10.65 -37.47
N GLU A 134 33.34 11.01 -38.73
CA GLU A 134 34.23 11.81 -39.55
C GLU A 134 34.45 13.13 -38.81
N VAL A 135 35.60 13.23 -38.15
CA VAL A 135 36.14 14.51 -37.70
C VAL A 135 36.59 15.21 -38.98
N VAL A 136 35.70 16.02 -39.55
CA VAL A 136 36.10 17.00 -40.57
C VAL A 136 37.00 18.00 -39.86
N SER A 137 38.30 17.93 -40.14
CA SER A 137 39.25 18.95 -39.75
C SER A 137 39.02 20.17 -40.64
N ASP A 138 38.39 21.19 -40.09
CA ASP A 138 38.37 22.52 -40.70
C ASP A 138 39.80 23.07 -40.68
N SER A 139 40.43 23.04 -41.86
CA SER A 139 41.62 23.82 -42.17
C SER A 139 41.23 24.86 -43.19
N GLU A 140 40.99 26.09 -42.73
CA GLU A 140 41.19 27.37 -43.42
C GLU A 140 41.23 28.52 -42.40
#